data_AF-A0A2N1T959-F1
#
_entry.id   AF-A0A2N1T959-F1
#
_cell.length_a   1.000
_cell.length_b   1.000
_cell.length_c   1.000
_cell.angle_alpha   90.00
_cell.angle_beta   90.00
_cell.angle_gamma   90.00
#
_symmetry.space_group_name_H-M   'P 1'
#
loop_
_entity.id
_entity.type
_entity.pdbx_description
1 polymer ?
#
loop_
_entity_poly.entity_id
_entity_poly.type
_entity_poly.pdbx_seq_one_letter_code
_entity_poly.pdbx_strand_id
1 'polypeptide(L)'
;MANHNNSQCLQCGKCCLANVFSLYTEKDLERWKQEKRYDILHVMEHWQPIWAGDHLISAGTGMYLHGCPFLKYMEDHTACSIYETRPKICRDYEPGSSRICPTWEAGDSE
;
A
#
# COMPACT_ATOMS: atom_id res chain seq x y z
N MET A 1 14.38 9.05 17.75
CA MET A 1 14.78 8.58 16.40
C MET A 1 14.37 7.11 16.34
N ALA A 2 13.50 6.72 15.41
CA ALA A 2 13.07 5.31 15.34
C ALA A 2 14.28 4.44 14.97
N ASN A 3 14.63 3.49 15.83
CA ASN A 3 15.62 2.47 15.53
C ASN A 3 15.10 1.66 14.33
N HIS A 4 15.64 1.92 13.13
CA HIS A 4 15.40 1.08 11.97
C HIS A 4 16.18 -0.23 12.17
N ASN A 5 15.62 -1.12 13.00
CA ASN A 5 16.00 -2.52 13.01
C ASN A 5 15.77 -3.02 11.58
N ASN A 6 16.84 -3.55 10.96
CA ASN A 6 16.85 -4.14 9.62
C ASN A 6 16.01 -5.43 9.59
N SER A 7 14.72 -5.29 9.90
CA SER A 7 13.74 -6.34 10.03
C SER A 7 13.26 -6.72 8.64
N GLN A 8 13.13 -8.01 8.38
CA GLN A 8 12.63 -8.49 7.09
C GLN A 8 11.11 -8.31 7.03
N CYS A 9 10.59 -8.03 5.83
CA CYS A 9 9.15 -7.95 5.63
C CYS A 9 8.50 -9.31 5.90
N LEU A 10 7.57 -9.36 6.85
CA LEU A 10 6.86 -10.59 7.23
C LEU A 10 5.77 -11.02 6.23
N GLN A 11 5.60 -10.31 5.11
CA GLN A 11 4.55 -10.56 4.12
C GLN A 11 3.13 -10.65 4.73
N CYS A 12 2.88 -9.88 5.80
CA CYS A 12 1.65 -9.92 6.59
C CYS A 12 0.47 -9.14 6.00
N GLY A 13 0.70 -8.32 4.96
CA GLY A 13 -0.34 -7.57 4.27
C GLY A 13 -0.88 -6.34 5.01
N LYS A 14 -0.43 -6.03 6.24
CA LYS A 14 -0.99 -4.92 7.03
C LYS A 14 -0.87 -3.55 6.36
N CYS A 15 0.24 -3.25 5.69
CA CYS A 15 0.38 -1.99 4.94
C CYS A 15 -0.59 -1.93 3.74
N CYS A 16 -0.93 -3.07 3.12
CA CYS A 16 -1.93 -3.14 2.06
C CYS A 16 -3.36 -2.97 2.62
N LEU A 17 -3.68 -3.60 3.76
CA LEU A 17 -4.97 -3.44 4.45
C LEU A 17 -5.18 -2.01 4.96
N ALA A 18 -4.13 -1.37 5.44
CA ALA A 18 -4.13 0.04 5.83
C ALA A 18 -4.16 1.01 4.62
N ASN A 19 -4.29 0.49 3.40
CA ASN A 19 -4.37 1.28 2.17
C ASN A 19 -3.19 2.26 1.98
N VAL A 20 -1.97 1.92 2.41
CA VAL A 20 -0.79 2.78 2.16
C VAL A 20 -0.61 3.08 0.66
N PHE A 21 -1.04 2.15 -0.19
CA PHE A 21 -1.08 2.30 -1.64
C PHE A 21 -1.90 3.52 -2.12
N SER A 22 -2.91 4.00 -1.37
CA SER A 22 -3.73 5.17 -1.76
C SER A 22 -2.93 6.47 -1.81
N LEU A 23 -1.73 6.49 -1.23
CA LEU A 23 -0.77 7.59 -1.28
C LEU A 23 0.11 7.55 -2.54
N TYR A 24 -0.30 6.85 -3.59
CA TYR A 24 0.39 6.87 -4.88
C TYR A 24 0.41 8.29 -5.47
N THR A 25 1.42 8.57 -6.29
CA THR A 25 1.61 9.90 -6.87
C THR A 25 1.27 9.95 -8.35
N GLU A 26 1.11 11.16 -8.91
CA GLU A 26 0.99 11.35 -10.36
C GLU A 26 2.17 10.73 -11.12
N LYS A 27 3.39 10.80 -10.55
CA LYS A 27 4.58 10.16 -11.12
C LYS A 27 4.45 8.63 -11.21
N ASP A 28 3.73 8.00 -10.27
CA ASP A 28 3.44 6.56 -10.34
C ASP A 28 2.47 6.24 -11.48
N LEU A 29 1.43 7.07 -11.65
CA LEU A 29 0.48 6.95 -12.76
C LEU A 29 1.16 7.14 -14.12
N GLU A 30 1.99 8.17 -14.26
CA GLU A 30 2.78 8.43 -15.46
C GLU A 30 3.71 7.28 -15.80
N ARG A 31 4.41 6.74 -14.79
CA ARG A 31 5.26 5.56 -14.97
C ARG A 31 4.46 4.35 -15.46
N TRP A 32 3.32 4.03 -14.85
CA TRP A 32 2.50 2.89 -15.30
C TRP A 32 1.95 3.07 -16.72
N LYS A 33 1.67 4.31 -17.15
CA LYS A 33 1.33 4.61 -18.56
C LYS A 33 2.50 4.33 -19.50
N GLN A 34 3.72 4.76 -19.14
CA GLN A 34 4.93 4.52 -19.93
C GLN A 34 5.27 3.03 -20.04
N GLU A 35 5.12 2.30 -18.94
CA GLU A 35 5.30 0.85 -18.86
C GLU A 35 4.15 0.05 -19.51
N LYS A 36 3.09 0.73 -19.99
CA LYS A 36 1.90 0.12 -20.59
C LYS A 36 1.20 -0.88 -19.66
N ARG A 37 1.20 -0.61 -18.36
CA ARG A 37 0.50 -1.39 -17.32
C ARG A 37 -0.98 -1.06 -17.26
N TYR A 38 -1.69 -1.35 -18.37
CA TYR A 38 -3.12 -1.10 -18.49
C TYR A 38 -3.95 -1.90 -17.48
N ASP A 39 -3.44 -3.05 -17.02
CA ASP A 39 -4.02 -3.83 -15.93
C ASP A 39 -4.10 -3.02 -14.62
N ILE A 40 -3.05 -2.25 -14.29
CA ILE A 40 -3.02 -1.38 -13.12
C ILE A 40 -3.91 -0.16 -13.34
N LEU A 41 -3.78 0.49 -14.50
CA LEU A 41 -4.53 1.70 -14.82
C LEU A 41 -6.04 1.47 -14.79
N HIS A 42 -6.50 0.34 -15.33
CA HIS A 42 -7.91 -0.05 -15.31
C HIS A 42 -8.44 -0.21 -13.87
N VAL A 43 -7.64 -0.80 -12.97
CA VAL A 43 -8.01 -0.88 -11.54
C VAL A 43 -8.10 0.53 -10.94
N MET A 44 -7.17 1.42 -11.25
CA MET A 44 -7.16 2.80 -10.72
C MET A 44 -8.36 3.62 -11.18
N GLU A 45 -8.80 3.45 -12.42
CA GLU A 45 -9.99 4.12 -12.97
C GLU A 45 -11.26 3.83 -12.18
N HIS A 46 -11.38 2.64 -11.57
CA HIS A 46 -12.55 2.25 -10.77
C HIS A 46 -12.33 2.42 -9.27
N TRP A 47 -11.08 2.26 -8.81
CA TRP A 47 -10.76 2.29 -7.39
C TRP A 47 -10.91 3.70 -6.79
N GLN A 48 -10.39 4.73 -7.47
CA GLN A 48 -10.58 6.16 -7.15
C GLN A 48 -10.71 6.49 -5.65
N PRO A 49 -9.67 6.24 -4.84
CA PRO A 49 -9.75 6.39 -3.39
C PRO A 49 -9.88 7.86 -2.98
N ILE A 50 -10.90 8.18 -2.19
CA ILE A 50 -11.07 9.48 -1.54
C ILE A 50 -11.32 9.30 -0.04
N TRP A 51 -10.84 10.24 0.76
CA TRP A 51 -11.10 10.26 2.20
C TRP A 51 -12.52 10.78 2.48
N ALA A 52 -13.29 10.00 3.22
CA ALA A 52 -14.60 10.36 3.75
C ALA A 52 -14.53 10.32 5.29
N GLY A 53 -13.98 11.38 5.89
CA GLY A 53 -13.68 11.39 7.32
C GLY A 53 -12.49 10.50 7.66
N ASP A 54 -12.72 9.40 8.37
CA ASP A 54 -11.69 8.50 8.90
C ASP A 54 -11.46 7.23 8.05
N HIS A 55 -12.15 7.09 6.93
CA HIS A 55 -12.05 5.93 6.05
C HIS A 55 -11.97 6.33 4.57
N LEU A 56 -11.58 5.37 3.73
CA LEU A 56 -11.53 5.52 2.29
C LEU A 56 -12.77 4.94 1.63
N ILE A 57 -13.28 5.66 0.63
CA ILE A 57 -14.33 5.19 -0.28
C ILE A 57 -13.87 5.32 -1.73
N SER A 58 -14.50 4.58 -2.63
CA SER A 58 -14.38 4.79 -4.08
C SER A 58 -15.23 5.98 -4.49
N ALA A 59 -14.64 6.99 -5.13
CA ALA A 59 -15.37 8.17 -5.59
C ALA A 59 -16.49 7.83 -6.60
N GLY A 60 -16.30 6.78 -7.41
CA GLY A 60 -17.27 6.36 -8.42
C GLY A 60 -18.49 5.62 -7.86
N THR A 61 -18.33 4.90 -6.75
CA THR A 61 -19.39 4.02 -6.21
C THR A 61 -19.88 4.41 -4.81
N GLY A 62 -19.12 5.22 -4.09
CA GLY A 62 -19.36 5.55 -2.68
C GLY A 62 -19.08 4.39 -1.70
N MET A 63 -18.63 3.23 -2.20
CA MET A 63 -18.38 2.06 -1.36
C MET A 63 -17.06 2.16 -0.61
N TYR A 64 -17.04 1.57 0.60
CA TYR A 64 -15.84 1.44 1.42
C TYR A 64 -14.72 0.67 0.72
N LEU A 65 -13.50 1.18 0.86
CA LEU A 65 -12.29 0.52 0.39
C LEU A 65 -11.62 -0.23 1.55
N HIS A 66 -11.82 -1.55 1.60
CA HIS A 66 -11.32 -2.40 2.68
C HIS A 66 -9.82 -2.72 2.61
N GLY A 67 -9.12 -2.29 1.57
CA GLY A 67 -7.69 -2.53 1.41
C GLY A 67 -7.22 -2.29 -0.03
N CYS A 68 -5.91 -2.44 -0.21
CA CYS A 68 -5.26 -2.31 -1.51
C CYS A 68 -5.83 -3.35 -2.50
N PRO A 69 -6.22 -2.94 -3.73
CA PRO A 69 -6.79 -3.85 -4.72
C PRO A 69 -5.77 -4.88 -5.27
N PHE A 70 -4.48 -4.65 -5.03
CA PHE A 70 -3.38 -5.53 -5.46
C PHE A 70 -2.92 -6.51 -4.37
N LEU A 71 -3.61 -6.55 -3.23
CA LEU A 71 -3.35 -7.54 -2.18
C LEU A 71 -3.86 -8.92 -2.62
N LYS A 72 -3.01 -9.94 -2.50
CA LYS A 72 -3.35 -11.34 -2.72
C LYS A 72 -3.08 -12.14 -1.45
N TYR A 73 -4.04 -13.00 -1.09
CA TYR A 73 -3.87 -13.99 -0.03
C TYR A 73 -3.33 -15.27 -0.65
N MET A 74 -2.23 -15.76 -0.10
CA MET A 74 -1.65 -17.07 -0.37
C MET A 74 -2.03 -18.01 0.79
N GLU A 75 -1.58 -19.27 0.75
CA GLU A 75 -1.92 -20.25 1.79
C GLU A 75 -1.39 -19.85 3.19
N ASP A 76 -0.18 -19.30 3.25
CA ASP A 76 0.54 -19.01 4.50
C ASP A 76 0.98 -17.54 4.64
N HIS A 77 0.90 -16.75 3.57
CA HIS A 77 1.33 -15.35 3.55
C HIS A 77 0.50 -14.49 2.59
N THR A 78 0.86 -13.21 2.45
CA THR A 78 0.25 -12.31 1.45
C THR A 78 1.27 -11.82 0.44
N ALA A 79 0.81 -11.56 -0.77
CA ALA A 79 1.63 -11.05 -1.86
C ALA A 79 1.02 -9.80 -2.49
N CYS A 80 1.86 -8.96 -3.08
CA CYS A 80 1.42 -7.85 -3.92
C CYS A 80 1.49 -8.28 -5.38
N SER A 81 0.36 -8.27 -6.09
CA SER A 81 0.33 -8.70 -7.49
C SER A 81 1.09 -7.77 -8.46
N ILE A 82 1.53 -6.61 -7.98
CA ILE A 82 2.30 -5.62 -8.76
C ILE A 82 3.66 -5.32 -8.13
N TYR A 83 4.21 -6.25 -7.34
CA TYR A 83 5.40 -6.03 -6.50
C TYR A 83 6.55 -5.28 -7.20
N GLU A 84 6.91 -5.69 -8.40
CA GLU A 84 8.02 -5.09 -9.17
C GLU A 84 7.79 -3.62 -9.57
N THR A 85 6.53 -3.22 -9.76
CA THR A 85 6.17 -1.87 -10.18
C THR A 85 5.30 -1.13 -9.17
N ARG A 86 5.42 -1.50 -7.89
CA ARG A 86 4.74 -0.81 -6.79
C ARG A 86 5.00 0.70 -6.84
N PRO A 87 4.02 1.51 -6.38
CA PRO A 87 4.20 2.94 -6.29
C PRO A 87 5.32 3.25 -5.31
N LYS A 88 5.90 4.45 -5.43
CA LYS A 88 7.06 4.86 -4.63
C LYS A 88 6.83 4.65 -3.13
N ILE A 89 5.67 5.08 -2.60
CA ILE A 89 5.33 4.93 -1.18
C ILE A 89 5.39 3.48 -0.69
N CYS A 90 5.00 2.50 -1.52
CA CYS A 90 5.04 1.08 -1.16
C CYS A 90 6.42 0.46 -1.36
N ARG A 91 7.21 0.98 -2.31
CA ARG A 91 8.57 0.51 -2.60
C ARG A 91 9.56 0.94 -1.53
N ASP A 92 9.40 2.18 -1.06
CA ASP A 92 10.23 2.79 -0.03
C ASP A 92 9.75 2.44 1.39
N TYR A 93 8.66 1.66 1.51
CA TYR A 93 8.15 1.23 2.81
C TYR A 93 9.08 0.19 3.43
N GLU A 94 9.87 0.61 4.41
CA GLU A 94 10.76 -0.26 5.17
C GLU A 94 9.99 -0.97 6.30
N PRO A 95 10.22 -2.27 6.54
CA PRO A 95 9.67 -2.95 7.71
C PRO A 95 10.08 -2.25 9.00
N GLY A 96 9.14 -2.11 9.93
CA GLY A 96 9.36 -1.40 11.21
C GLY A 96 9.34 0.12 11.12
N SER A 97 9.22 0.73 9.94
CA SER A 97 9.23 2.20 9.78
C SER A 97 7.99 2.94 10.29
N SER A 98 6.90 2.21 10.60
CA SER A 98 5.61 2.80 10.95
C SER A 98 4.80 1.87 11.86
N ARG A 99 3.96 2.45 12.73
CA ARG A 99 3.05 1.74 13.66
C ARG A 99 2.09 0.75 13.00
N ILE A 100 1.92 0.82 11.68
CA ILE A 100 1.13 -0.14 10.89
C ILE A 100 1.89 -1.48 10.76
N CYS A 101 3.22 -1.45 10.75
CA CYS A 101 4.06 -2.62 10.60
C CYS A 101 4.13 -3.42 11.91
N PRO A 102 3.93 -4.75 11.90
CA PRO A 102 4.08 -5.57 13.11
C PRO A 102 5.47 -5.56 13.73
N THR A 103 6.51 -5.28 12.94
CA THR A 103 7.90 -5.19 13.43
C THR A 103 8.25 -3.79 13.94
N TRP A 104 7.26 -2.88 14.02
CA TRP A 104 7.48 -1.57 14.61
C TRP A 104 7.66 -1.71 16.12
N GLU A 105 8.79 -1.21 16.60
CA GLU A 105 9.06 -1.05 18.02
C GLU A 105 8.92 0.44 18.33
N ALA A 106 8.16 0.76 19.39
CA ALA A 106 8.21 2.09 19.96
C ALA A 106 9.65 2.29 20.44
N GLY A 107 10.45 3.09 19.74
CA GLY A 107 11.76 3.46 20.25
C GLY A 107 11.55 4.05 21.65
N ASP A 108 12.22 3.49 22.65
CA ASP A 108 12.13 3.95 24.03
C ASP A 108 12.36 5.46 24.06
N SER A 109 11.26 6.21 24.21
CA SER A 109 11.29 7.64 24.42
C SER A 109 11.53 7.84 25.92
N GLU A 110 12.81 7.92 26.30
CA GLU A 110 13.24 8.64 27.50
C GLU A 110 13.02 10.16 27.32
#